data_AF-A0A1I8AQB3-F1
#
_entry.id   AF-A0A1I8AQB3-F1
#
_cell.length_a   1.000
_cell.length_b   1.000
_cell.length_c   1.000
_cell.angle_alpha   90.00
_cell.angle_beta   90.00
_cell.angle_gamma   90.00
#
_symmetry.space_group_name_H-M   'P 1'
#
loop_
_entity.id
_entity.type
_entity.pdbx_description
1 polymer ?
#
loop_
_entity_poly.entity_id
_entity_poly.type
_entity_poly.pdbx_seq_one_letter_code
_entity_poly.pdbx_strand_id
1 'polypeptide(L)'
;MSLVELENGQLAAEIQKVGSVNRLVKIVRSWIPAPVQHDERVASVHVDISDTCRNVFPSVEQNLKDTSDSGLVFDNRGPFIIIWTGLISLVCFYNMATITILIFEEVHTVHYTTWLIANATTDFLLFLDLAVQSRTAFYEDGVLIYNSIATRDRYISSWEFVIDIGALLPTDFLLFIKHNMSLFRSNRLLKCYRMFYFVNLADMRIQCTSAWSITKVMIIAAFIFHWNACGYYLMSTMLDIDNVGKSDWAFSFDKINDPVFPKCEMTYHLYVCRLNETEHEVDLRDDNTTDGERHRQRLINYWSPEKFNEAHFSNLAKEYVLSMYWSSMTITTLGEQPEPNFSYQNLYEIMDTIIGILLFAVIVGSVGDMVANSNAYTSDLRGQLDGVKLFMKTRQVEYLLQKKALNFFGYMLNNRHVDDRPMKRYLPGKLRQAMQMSIHEEMLREIDLFKVRDMVECAFIHLTTRTKLWKVPLLDLQVATRYNCCFPKVPGA
;
A
#
# COMPACT_ATOMS: atom_id res chain seq x y z
N MET A 1 52.05 8.16 -42.23
CA MET A 1 50.67 7.84 -41.81
C MET A 1 49.77 8.85 -42.49
N SER A 2 49.16 8.48 -43.61
CA SER A 2 48.41 9.41 -44.46
C SER A 2 47.10 9.81 -43.77
N LEU A 3 46.65 11.05 -43.95
CA LEU A 3 45.37 11.59 -43.42
C LEU A 3 44.16 10.66 -43.63
N VAL A 4 44.18 9.85 -44.69
CA VAL A 4 43.16 8.84 -45.01
C VAL A 4 43.07 7.69 -43.98
N GLU A 5 44.18 7.33 -43.32
CA GLU A 5 44.16 6.28 -42.27
C GLU A 5 43.57 6.81 -40.94
N LEU A 6 43.73 8.10 -40.67
CA LEU A 6 43.16 8.76 -39.49
C LEU A 6 41.64 8.95 -39.62
N GLU A 7 41.14 9.35 -40.80
CA GLU A 7 39.70 9.46 -41.06
C GLU A 7 38.99 8.11 -41.02
N ASN A 8 39.59 7.07 -41.61
CA ASN A 8 39.00 5.71 -41.59
C ASN A 8 38.99 5.10 -40.17
N GLY A 9 40.00 5.41 -39.34
CA GLY A 9 40.04 5.00 -37.94
C GLY A 9 38.99 5.70 -37.07
N GLN A 10 38.72 6.99 -37.30
CA GLN A 10 37.66 7.74 -36.61
C GLN A 10 36.26 7.29 -37.03
N LEU A 11 36.05 7.03 -38.33
CA LEU A 11 34.77 6.54 -38.84
C LEU A 11 34.44 5.13 -38.30
N ALA A 12 35.44 4.25 -38.21
CA ALA A 12 35.27 2.92 -37.61
C ALA A 12 34.91 2.99 -36.11
N ALA A 13 35.51 3.94 -35.37
CA ALA A 13 35.22 4.17 -33.96
C ALA A 13 33.81 4.77 -33.73
N GLU A 14 33.34 5.64 -34.62
CA GLU A 14 31.95 6.14 -34.59
C GLU A 14 30.93 5.07 -34.94
N ILE A 15 31.18 4.23 -35.95
CA ILE A 15 30.30 3.11 -36.32
C ILE A 15 30.20 2.08 -35.17
N GLN A 16 31.30 1.84 -34.45
CA GLN A 16 31.30 0.94 -33.29
C GLN A 16 30.53 1.53 -32.10
N LYS A 17 30.59 2.86 -31.88
CA LYS A 17 29.76 3.57 -30.88
C LYS A 17 28.27 3.57 -31.24
N VAL A 18 27.92 3.75 -32.51
CA VAL A 18 26.50 3.64 -32.97
C VAL A 18 25.99 2.21 -32.80
N GLY A 19 26.83 1.20 -33.03
CA GLY A 19 26.51 -0.21 -32.79
C GLY A 19 26.31 -0.57 -31.32
N SER A 20 27.05 0.03 -30.39
CA SER A 20 26.87 -0.18 -28.94
C SER A 20 25.64 0.55 -28.41
N VAL A 21 25.37 1.77 -28.88
CA VAL A 21 24.17 2.54 -28.54
C VAL A 21 22.91 1.84 -29.06
N ASN A 22 22.90 1.31 -30.29
CA ASN A 22 21.77 0.54 -30.80
C ASN A 22 21.53 -0.78 -30.02
N ARG A 23 22.58 -1.37 -29.45
CA ARG A 23 22.47 -2.57 -28.61
C ARG A 23 21.89 -2.21 -27.22
N LEU A 24 22.34 -1.12 -26.63
CA LEU A 24 21.78 -0.55 -25.39
C LEU A 24 20.33 -0.10 -25.57
N VAL A 25 19.99 0.56 -26.68
CA VAL A 25 18.61 0.96 -27.00
C VAL A 25 17.73 -0.27 -27.18
N LYS A 26 18.21 -1.37 -27.80
CA LYS A 26 17.48 -2.64 -27.89
C LYS A 26 17.25 -3.30 -26.53
N ILE A 27 18.25 -3.28 -25.64
CA ILE A 27 18.13 -3.83 -24.28
C ILE A 27 17.12 -2.99 -23.48
N VAL A 28 17.21 -1.66 -23.53
CA VAL A 28 16.27 -0.76 -22.85
C VAL A 28 14.85 -0.89 -23.43
N ARG A 29 14.69 -1.06 -24.75
CA ARG A 29 13.38 -1.34 -25.37
C ARG A 29 12.78 -2.69 -24.95
N SER A 30 13.60 -3.66 -24.55
CA SER A 30 13.10 -4.96 -24.06
C SER A 30 12.57 -4.90 -22.63
N TRP A 31 12.88 -3.84 -21.88
CA TRP A 31 12.45 -3.63 -20.50
C TRP A 31 11.18 -2.76 -20.41
N ILE A 32 10.81 -2.10 -21.51
CA ILE A 32 9.59 -1.32 -21.63
C ILE A 32 8.57 -2.20 -22.37
N PRO A 33 7.53 -2.74 -21.69
CA PRO A 33 6.47 -3.46 -22.39
C PRO A 33 5.89 -2.54 -23.47
N ALA A 34 5.84 -3.04 -24.71
CA ALA A 34 5.30 -2.26 -25.81
C ALA A 34 3.88 -1.78 -25.47
N PRO A 35 3.53 -0.51 -25.72
CA PRO A 35 2.15 -0.05 -25.54
C PRO A 35 1.27 -0.93 -26.44
N VAL A 36 0.32 -1.62 -25.82
CA VAL A 36 -0.70 -2.41 -26.53
C VAL A 36 -1.54 -1.41 -27.33
N GLN A 37 -1.20 -1.25 -28.62
CA GLN A 37 -2.11 -0.61 -29.56
C GLN A 37 -3.30 -1.55 -29.72
N HIS A 38 -4.41 -1.20 -29.07
CA HIS A 38 -5.70 -1.76 -29.38
C HIS A 38 -6.07 -1.35 -30.80
N ASP A 39 -5.80 -2.23 -31.78
CA ASP A 39 -6.31 -2.09 -33.13
C ASP A 39 -7.84 -2.28 -33.05
N GLU A 40 -8.60 -1.18 -33.14
CA GLU A 40 -10.07 -1.12 -33.03
C GLU A 40 -10.81 -1.74 -34.23
N ARG A 41 -10.20 -2.70 -34.92
CA ARG A 41 -10.89 -3.52 -35.92
C ARG A 41 -11.33 -4.83 -35.30
N VAL A 42 -12.46 -4.77 -34.61
CA VAL A 42 -13.28 -5.95 -34.33
C VAL A 42 -13.83 -6.44 -35.67
N ALA A 43 -13.01 -7.17 -36.42
CA ALA A 43 -13.52 -8.08 -37.43
C ALA A 43 -14.37 -9.10 -36.68
N SER A 44 -15.66 -9.13 -36.99
CA SER A 44 -16.57 -10.18 -36.53
C SER A 44 -16.15 -11.49 -37.17
N VAL A 45 -15.07 -12.09 -36.68
CA VAL A 45 -14.71 -13.46 -36.98
C VAL A 45 -15.79 -14.29 -36.29
N HIS A 46 -16.67 -14.89 -37.10
CA HIS A 46 -17.54 -15.97 -36.67
C HIS A 46 -16.63 -17.16 -36.33
N VAL A 47 -16.05 -17.14 -35.14
CA VAL A 47 -15.39 -18.32 -34.57
C VAL A 47 -16.53 -19.27 -34.23
N ASP A 48 -16.62 -20.37 -34.96
CA ASP A 48 -17.58 -21.43 -34.64
C ASP A 48 -17.16 -22.06 -33.31
N ILE A 49 -17.85 -21.63 -32.25
CA ILE A 49 -17.56 -22.01 -30.86
C ILE A 49 -17.82 -23.52 -30.68
N SER A 50 -18.67 -24.13 -31.51
CA SER A 50 -18.93 -25.58 -31.50
C SER A 50 -17.66 -26.38 -31.75
N ASP A 51 -16.92 -26.06 -32.83
CA ASP A 51 -15.80 -26.88 -33.29
C ASP A 51 -14.52 -26.60 -32.50
N THR A 52 -14.34 -25.37 -32.03
CA THR A 52 -13.21 -25.01 -31.16
C THR A 52 -13.36 -25.67 -29.79
N CYS A 53 -14.56 -25.69 -29.20
CA CYS A 53 -14.78 -26.40 -27.93
C CYS A 53 -14.62 -27.92 -28.11
N ARG A 54 -15.12 -28.52 -29.20
CA ARG A 54 -15.08 -29.97 -29.38
C ARG A 54 -13.66 -30.53 -29.52
N ASN A 55 -12.73 -29.74 -30.05
CA ASN A 55 -11.33 -30.14 -30.26
C ASN A 55 -10.39 -29.72 -29.11
N VAL A 56 -10.72 -28.66 -28.36
CA VAL A 56 -9.90 -28.17 -27.25
C VAL A 56 -10.21 -28.87 -25.92
N PHE A 57 -11.47 -29.20 -25.63
CA PHE A 57 -11.81 -29.86 -24.37
C PHE A 57 -11.18 -31.25 -24.17
N PRO A 58 -11.09 -32.13 -25.18
CA PRO A 58 -10.43 -33.44 -25.03
C PRO A 58 -8.92 -33.32 -24.77
N SER A 59 -8.25 -32.33 -25.39
CA SER A 59 -6.82 -32.08 -25.18
C SER A 59 -6.54 -31.41 -23.82
N VAL A 60 -7.45 -30.55 -23.34
CA VAL A 60 -7.38 -29.99 -21.97
C VAL A 60 -7.61 -31.07 -20.92
N GLU A 61 -8.56 -31.98 -21.13
CA GLU A 61 -8.87 -33.06 -20.19
C GLU A 61 -7.79 -34.16 -20.15
N GLN A 62 -7.11 -34.42 -21.27
CA GLN A 62 -5.90 -35.26 -21.30
C GLN A 62 -4.71 -34.58 -20.60
N ASN A 63 -4.48 -33.28 -20.84
CA ASN A 63 -3.45 -32.52 -20.12
C ASN A 63 -3.71 -32.47 -18.60
N LEU A 64 -4.98 -32.42 -18.17
CA LEU A 64 -5.40 -32.49 -16.76
C LEU A 64 -5.17 -33.87 -16.13
N LYS A 65 -5.26 -34.96 -16.90
CA LYS A 65 -4.96 -36.33 -16.44
C LYS A 65 -3.47 -36.62 -16.38
N ASP A 66 -2.68 -36.12 -17.33
CA ASP A 66 -1.21 -36.22 -17.30
C ASP A 66 -0.57 -35.33 -16.21
N THR A 67 -1.32 -34.36 -15.65
CA THR A 67 -0.90 -33.56 -14.48
C THR A 67 -1.24 -34.19 -13.13
N SER A 68 -2.02 -35.29 -13.08
CA SER A 68 -2.44 -35.91 -11.82
C SER A 68 -1.31 -36.57 -11.03
N ASP A 69 -0.12 -36.75 -11.63
CA ASP A 69 0.99 -37.51 -11.03
C ASP A 69 2.21 -36.65 -10.61
N SER A 70 2.10 -35.32 -10.60
CA SER A 70 3.28 -34.45 -10.46
C SER A 70 3.35 -33.64 -9.17
N GLY A 71 3.42 -34.28 -8.00
CA GLY A 71 3.89 -33.66 -6.74
C GLY A 71 3.06 -32.47 -6.19
N LEU A 72 3.45 -31.96 -5.01
CA LEU A 72 2.77 -30.83 -4.37
C LEU A 72 3.06 -29.52 -5.13
N VAL A 73 2.03 -28.88 -5.67
CA VAL A 73 2.08 -27.56 -6.34
C VAL A 73 1.00 -26.64 -5.77
N PHE A 74 1.37 -25.39 -5.50
CA PHE A 74 0.48 -24.38 -4.94
C PHE A 74 -0.06 -23.46 -6.02
N ASP A 75 -1.37 -23.21 -6.01
CA ASP A 75 -1.98 -22.17 -6.85
C ASP A 75 -1.51 -20.77 -6.40
N ASN A 76 -0.99 -19.98 -7.34
CA ASN A 76 -0.50 -18.61 -7.10
C ASN A 76 -1.60 -17.64 -6.62
N ARG A 77 -2.87 -17.95 -6.88
CA ARG A 77 -4.04 -17.20 -6.40
C ARG A 77 -4.81 -17.95 -5.32
N GLY A 78 -4.28 -19.09 -4.88
CA GLY A 78 -4.86 -19.87 -3.81
C GLY A 78 -4.81 -19.14 -2.46
N PRO A 79 -5.70 -19.46 -1.51
CA PRO A 79 -5.71 -18.88 -0.17
C PRO A 79 -4.40 -19.13 0.58
N PHE A 80 -3.78 -20.30 0.37
CA PHE A 80 -2.52 -20.66 1.00
C PHE A 80 -1.39 -19.69 0.65
N ILE A 81 -1.16 -19.40 -0.64
CA ILE A 81 -0.08 -18.50 -1.08
C ILE A 81 -0.29 -17.08 -0.55
N ILE A 82 -1.52 -16.62 -0.42
CA ILE A 82 -1.81 -15.28 0.12
C ILE A 82 -1.45 -15.20 1.59
N ILE A 83 -1.89 -16.17 2.39
CA ILE A 83 -1.58 -16.24 3.82
C ILE A 83 -0.07 -16.38 4.01
N TRP A 84 0.57 -17.25 3.23
CA TRP A 84 2.01 -17.47 3.26
C TRP A 84 2.81 -16.22 2.88
N THR A 85 2.48 -15.58 1.77
CA THR A 85 3.16 -14.35 1.33
C THR A 85 2.91 -13.19 2.31
N GLY A 86 1.74 -13.15 2.97
CA GLY A 86 1.47 -12.22 4.07
C GLY A 86 2.37 -12.46 5.29
N LEU A 87 2.57 -13.73 5.67
CA LEU A 87 3.51 -14.11 6.73
C LEU A 87 4.95 -13.70 6.37
N ILE A 88 5.40 -13.97 5.14
CA ILE A 88 6.73 -13.56 4.68
C ILE A 88 6.86 -12.02 4.62
N SER A 89 5.79 -11.31 4.28
CA SER A 89 5.78 -9.84 4.34
C SER A 89 5.96 -9.32 5.76
N LEU A 90 5.35 -9.97 6.76
CA LEU A 90 5.58 -9.66 8.18
C LEU A 90 7.04 -9.91 8.60
N VAL A 91 7.66 -10.99 8.10
CA VAL A 91 9.09 -11.25 8.30
C VAL A 91 9.97 -10.17 7.68
N CYS A 92 9.63 -9.70 6.47
CA CYS A 92 10.34 -8.57 5.85
C CYS A 92 10.20 -7.28 6.67
N PHE A 93 9.00 -6.98 7.18
CA PHE A 93 8.79 -5.83 8.07
C PHE A 93 9.61 -5.93 9.36
N TYR A 94 9.66 -7.12 9.98
CA TYR A 94 10.51 -7.37 11.13
C TYR A 94 11.97 -7.07 10.81
N ASN A 95 12.52 -7.65 9.75
CA ASN A 95 13.92 -7.43 9.37
C ASN A 95 14.20 -5.95 9.07
N MET A 96 13.27 -5.27 8.37
CA MET A 96 13.41 -3.84 8.06
C MET A 96 13.42 -2.95 9.31
N ALA A 97 12.69 -3.29 10.37
CA ALA A 97 12.74 -2.56 11.65
C ALA A 97 13.97 -2.95 12.49
N THR A 98 14.28 -4.24 12.60
CA THR A 98 15.33 -4.68 13.53
C THR A 98 16.73 -4.37 13.05
N ILE A 99 16.98 -4.31 11.74
CA ILE A 99 18.30 -3.93 11.20
C ILE A 99 18.73 -2.55 11.71
N THR A 100 17.81 -1.60 11.83
CA THR A 100 18.07 -0.23 12.28
C THR A 100 18.05 -0.09 13.81
N ILE A 101 17.20 -0.84 14.52
CA ILE A 101 17.14 -0.83 16.00
C ILE A 101 18.44 -1.35 16.64
N LEU A 102 19.21 -2.16 15.95
CA LEU A 102 20.49 -2.68 16.44
C LEU A 102 21.59 -1.61 16.54
N ILE A 103 21.31 -0.36 16.20
CA ILE A 103 22.23 0.75 16.46
C ILE A 103 22.26 1.08 17.97
N PHE A 104 21.18 0.82 18.70
CA PHE A 104 21.09 1.08 20.13
C PHE A 104 21.82 0.00 20.95
N GLU A 105 22.80 0.39 21.76
CA GLU A 105 23.68 -0.53 22.48
C GLU A 105 22.93 -1.40 23.51
N GLU A 106 21.92 -0.84 24.18
CA GLU A 106 21.12 -1.56 25.19
C GLU A 106 20.36 -2.76 24.58
N VAL A 107 19.99 -2.69 23.29
CA VAL A 107 19.34 -3.82 22.59
C VAL A 107 20.31 -4.99 22.45
N HIS A 108 21.58 -4.69 22.15
CA HIS A 108 22.62 -5.69 22.01
C HIS A 108 23.06 -6.30 23.33
N THR A 109 23.03 -5.54 24.42
CA THR A 109 23.51 -6.04 25.72
C THR A 109 22.43 -6.77 26.52
N VAL A 110 21.19 -6.25 26.51
CA VAL A 110 20.09 -6.80 27.33
C VAL A 110 19.28 -7.85 26.58
N HIS A 111 19.05 -7.67 25.28
CA HIS A 111 18.10 -8.48 24.50
C HIS A 111 18.74 -9.41 23.46
N TYR A 112 20.05 -9.63 23.53
CA TYR A 112 20.81 -10.40 22.55
C TYR A 112 20.26 -11.80 22.25
N THR A 113 19.94 -12.58 23.28
CA THR A 113 19.47 -13.96 23.13
C THR A 113 18.11 -14.02 22.41
N THR A 114 17.18 -13.15 22.80
CA THR A 114 15.86 -13.05 22.17
C THR A 114 15.98 -12.64 20.70
N TRP A 115 16.87 -11.69 20.43
CA TRP A 115 17.18 -11.24 19.07
C TRP A 115 17.74 -12.36 18.20
N LEU A 116 18.66 -13.17 18.73
CA LEU A 116 19.24 -14.31 18.01
C LEU A 116 18.18 -15.37 17.66
N ILE A 117 17.30 -15.71 18.61
CA ILE A 117 16.21 -16.68 18.39
C ILE A 117 15.24 -16.16 17.33
N ALA A 118 14.87 -14.89 17.41
CA ALA A 118 13.98 -14.26 16.44
C ALA A 118 14.60 -14.26 15.03
N ASN A 119 15.89 -13.96 14.90
CA ASN A 119 16.62 -14.02 13.63
C ASN A 119 16.71 -15.44 13.06
N ALA A 120 17.01 -16.43 13.89
CA ALA A 120 17.03 -17.83 13.44
C ALA A 120 15.65 -18.27 12.93
N THR A 121 14.58 -17.81 13.60
CA THR A 121 13.20 -18.09 13.20
C THR A 121 12.85 -17.41 11.88
N THR A 122 13.24 -16.16 11.67
CA THR A 122 12.96 -15.45 10.41
C THR A 122 13.77 -16.01 9.25
N ASP A 123 15.06 -16.33 9.45
CA ASP A 123 15.89 -16.95 8.42
C ASP A 123 15.35 -18.35 8.04
N PHE A 124 14.82 -19.12 9.00
CA PHE A 124 14.12 -20.38 8.73
C PHE A 124 12.85 -20.19 7.88
N LEU A 125 12.03 -19.17 8.17
CA LEU A 125 10.84 -18.86 7.36
C LEU A 125 11.21 -18.43 5.93
N LEU A 126 12.29 -17.66 5.76
CA LEU A 126 12.80 -17.28 4.45
C LEU A 126 13.32 -18.48 3.66
N PHE A 127 13.94 -19.44 4.34
CA PHE A 127 14.35 -20.71 3.73
C PHE A 127 13.13 -21.55 3.29
N LEU A 128 12.09 -21.65 4.12
CA LEU A 128 10.85 -22.33 3.73
C LEU A 128 10.18 -21.65 2.53
N ASP A 129 10.26 -20.32 2.43
CA ASP A 129 9.71 -19.60 1.30
C ASP A 129 10.39 -19.95 -0.03
N LEU A 130 11.69 -20.27 -0.02
CA LEU A 130 12.40 -20.82 -1.20
C LEU A 130 11.74 -22.12 -1.69
N ALA A 131 11.40 -23.01 -0.75
CA ALA A 131 10.73 -24.27 -1.06
C ALA A 131 9.32 -24.03 -1.60
N VAL A 132 8.55 -23.11 -1.01
CA VAL A 132 7.19 -22.76 -1.47
C VAL A 132 7.22 -22.11 -2.85
N GLN A 133 8.14 -21.17 -3.11
CA GLN A 133 8.28 -20.53 -4.41
C GLN A 133 8.65 -21.52 -5.51
N SER A 134 9.54 -22.47 -5.22
CA SER A 134 9.90 -23.54 -6.17
C SER A 134 8.72 -24.46 -6.57
N ARG A 135 7.59 -24.37 -5.86
CA ARG A 135 6.37 -25.16 -6.07
C ARG A 135 5.14 -24.29 -6.36
N THR A 136 5.30 -23.00 -6.67
CA THR A 136 4.16 -22.11 -6.95
C THR A 136 3.83 -22.08 -8.45
N ALA A 137 2.60 -22.44 -8.81
CA ALA A 137 2.13 -22.50 -10.20
C ALA A 137 2.27 -21.14 -10.92
N PHE A 138 2.57 -21.18 -12.21
CA PHE A 138 2.77 -19.99 -13.03
C PHE A 138 1.87 -20.02 -14.28
N TYR A 139 1.61 -18.84 -14.83
CA TYR A 139 0.85 -18.70 -16.08
C TYR A 139 1.80 -18.73 -17.29
N GLU A 140 1.46 -19.54 -18.27
CA GLU A 140 2.08 -19.58 -19.59
C GLU A 140 0.96 -19.56 -20.63
N ASP A 141 0.99 -18.58 -21.55
CA ASP A 141 -0.05 -18.34 -22.55
C ASP A 141 -1.49 -18.27 -22.00
N GLY A 142 -1.65 -17.77 -20.77
CA GLY A 142 -2.94 -17.63 -20.10
C GLY A 142 -3.47 -18.91 -19.44
N VAL A 143 -2.74 -20.02 -19.54
CA VAL A 143 -3.05 -21.29 -18.87
C VAL A 143 -2.16 -21.42 -17.63
N LEU A 144 -2.74 -21.91 -16.53
CA LEU A 144 -2.03 -22.15 -15.29
C LEU A 144 -1.37 -23.53 -15.33
N ILE A 145 -0.05 -23.58 -15.17
CA ILE A 145 0.73 -24.82 -15.21
C ILE A 145 0.94 -25.37 -13.80
N TYR A 146 0.53 -26.63 -13.59
CA TYR A 146 0.62 -27.34 -12.31
C TYR A 146 1.75 -28.38 -12.24
N ASN A 147 2.65 -28.42 -13.24
CA ASN A 147 3.75 -29.38 -13.25
C ASN A 147 4.87 -28.94 -12.28
N SER A 148 5.13 -29.77 -11.26
CA SER A 148 6.08 -29.42 -10.20
C SER A 148 7.55 -29.37 -10.62
N ILE A 149 7.94 -30.09 -11.69
CA ILE A 149 9.30 -30.03 -12.26
C ILE A 149 9.45 -28.74 -13.07
N ALA A 150 8.48 -28.45 -13.93
CA ALA A 150 8.46 -27.24 -14.75
C ALA A 150 8.50 -25.96 -13.89
N THR A 151 7.73 -25.93 -12.79
CA THR A 151 7.71 -24.81 -11.84
C THR A 151 9.06 -24.60 -11.17
N ARG A 152 9.70 -25.69 -10.71
CA ARG A 152 11.00 -25.61 -10.06
C ARG A 152 12.08 -25.12 -11.02
N ASP A 153 12.14 -25.69 -12.22
CA ASP A 153 13.21 -25.38 -13.17
C ASP A 153 13.07 -23.93 -13.69
N ARG A 154 11.83 -23.45 -13.88
CA ARG A 154 11.54 -22.04 -14.15
C ARG A 154 12.02 -21.13 -13.01
N TYR A 155 11.71 -21.49 -11.76
CA TYR A 155 12.10 -20.70 -10.59
C TYR A 155 13.63 -20.64 -10.42
N ILE A 156 14.34 -21.76 -10.52
CA ILE A 156 15.81 -21.79 -10.41
C ILE A 156 16.48 -20.96 -11.50
N SER A 157 15.88 -20.89 -12.69
CA SER A 157 16.37 -20.05 -13.78
C SER A 157 15.98 -18.57 -13.65
N SER A 158 15.08 -18.22 -12.72
CA SER A 158 14.57 -16.85 -12.59
C SER A 158 15.52 -15.97 -11.78
N TRP A 159 15.39 -14.65 -11.96
CA TRP A 159 16.12 -13.68 -11.14
C TRP A 159 15.69 -13.69 -9.67
N GLU A 160 14.48 -14.18 -9.39
CA GLU A 160 13.92 -14.27 -8.04
C GLU A 160 14.72 -15.26 -7.20
N PHE A 161 15.14 -16.40 -7.77
CA PHE A 161 16.00 -17.36 -7.08
C PHE A 161 17.35 -16.76 -6.70
N VAL A 162 17.97 -15.97 -7.58
CA VAL A 162 19.26 -15.30 -7.30
C VAL A 162 19.12 -14.32 -6.13
N ILE A 163 18.05 -13.52 -6.12
CA ILE A 163 17.73 -12.59 -5.03
C ILE A 163 17.50 -13.35 -3.72
N ASP A 164 16.80 -14.47 -3.77
CA ASP A 164 16.48 -15.28 -2.59
C ASP A 164 17.70 -15.95 -1.96
N ILE A 165 18.62 -16.46 -2.78
CA ILE A 165 19.91 -16.96 -2.30
C ILE A 165 20.75 -15.82 -1.70
N GLY A 166 20.76 -14.64 -2.33
CA GLY A 166 21.44 -13.46 -1.80
C GLY A 166 20.88 -13.03 -0.43
N ALA A 167 19.56 -13.10 -0.26
CA ALA A 167 18.88 -12.77 1.00
C ALA A 167 19.21 -13.75 2.14
N LEU A 168 19.48 -15.02 1.81
CA LEU A 168 19.81 -16.08 2.76
C LEU A 168 21.31 -16.24 3.05
N LEU A 169 22.17 -15.41 2.44
CA LEU A 169 23.60 -15.45 2.73
C LEU A 169 23.83 -15.27 4.24
N PRO A 170 24.62 -16.14 4.89
CA PRO A 170 24.79 -16.13 6.34
C PRO A 170 25.81 -15.07 6.76
N THR A 171 25.53 -13.80 6.46
CA THR A 171 26.40 -12.66 6.80
C THR A 171 26.51 -12.45 8.30
N ASP A 172 25.62 -13.07 9.11
CA ASP A 172 25.67 -13.02 10.57
C ASP A 172 26.92 -13.70 11.13
N PHE A 173 27.55 -14.63 10.40
CA PHE A 173 28.81 -15.20 10.85
C PHE A 173 29.92 -14.14 10.99
N LEU A 174 29.81 -13.02 10.28
CA LEU A 174 30.72 -11.89 10.40
C LEU A 174 30.52 -11.11 11.71
N LEU A 175 29.34 -11.21 12.33
CA LEU A 175 29.05 -10.58 13.63
C LEU A 175 29.81 -11.26 14.78
N PHE A 176 30.24 -12.51 14.63
CA PHE A 176 31.14 -13.16 15.59
C PHE A 176 32.55 -12.57 15.56
N ILE A 177 32.96 -12.00 14.43
CA ILE A 177 34.30 -11.41 14.25
C ILE A 177 34.29 -9.94 14.67
N LYS A 178 33.24 -9.19 14.31
CA LYS A 178 33.12 -7.76 14.64
C LYS A 178 31.69 -7.44 15.07
N HIS A 179 31.50 -7.30 16.38
CA HIS A 179 30.19 -7.08 17.00
C HIS A 179 29.52 -5.76 16.59
N ASN A 180 30.28 -4.74 16.19
CA ASN A 180 29.77 -3.39 15.87
C ASN A 180 29.29 -3.25 14.41
N MET A 181 29.14 -4.35 13.67
CA MET A 181 28.86 -4.35 12.23
C MET A 181 27.48 -4.96 11.92
N SER A 182 26.45 -4.58 12.68
CA SER A 182 25.07 -5.05 12.52
C SER A 182 24.47 -4.79 11.12
N LEU A 183 24.95 -3.77 10.40
CA LEU A 183 24.52 -3.40 9.04
C LEU A 183 24.82 -4.47 7.96
N PHE A 184 25.72 -5.42 8.21
CA PHE A 184 26.00 -6.52 7.27
C PHE A 184 24.83 -7.52 7.13
N ARG A 185 23.84 -7.46 8.04
CA ARG A 185 22.57 -8.19 7.93
C ARG A 185 21.60 -7.56 6.90
N SER A 186 21.96 -6.45 6.26
CA SER A 186 21.13 -5.77 5.25
C SER A 186 20.82 -6.61 4.02
N ASN A 187 21.55 -7.71 3.78
CA ASN A 187 21.24 -8.65 2.70
C ASN A 187 19.81 -9.21 2.77
N ARG A 188 19.19 -9.27 3.95
CA ARG A 188 17.80 -9.73 4.13
C ARG A 188 16.78 -8.81 3.46
N LEU A 189 17.12 -7.54 3.24
CA LEU A 189 16.26 -6.57 2.57
C LEU A 189 16.08 -6.87 1.08
N LEU A 190 16.94 -7.71 0.49
CA LEU A 190 16.77 -8.18 -0.89
C LEU A 190 15.41 -8.89 -1.07
N LYS A 191 14.88 -9.52 -0.02
CA LYS A 191 13.57 -10.18 -0.02
C LYS A 191 12.38 -9.22 -0.03
N CYS A 192 12.58 -7.91 0.12
CA CYS A 192 11.49 -6.93 0.11
C CYS A 192 10.66 -6.94 -1.19
N TYR A 193 11.17 -7.49 -2.30
CA TYR A 193 10.38 -7.72 -3.52
C TYR A 193 9.10 -8.54 -3.25
N ARG A 194 9.15 -9.47 -2.29
CA ARG A 194 8.02 -10.34 -1.92
C ARG A 194 6.88 -9.57 -1.26
N MET A 195 7.20 -8.50 -0.54
CA MET A 195 6.22 -7.60 0.05
C MET A 195 5.41 -6.89 -1.03
N PHE A 196 6.06 -6.42 -2.10
CA PHE A 196 5.37 -5.82 -3.24
C PHE A 196 4.45 -6.82 -3.95
N TYR A 197 4.87 -8.07 -4.07
CA TYR A 197 4.01 -9.14 -4.59
C TYR A 197 2.75 -9.35 -3.72
N PHE A 198 2.90 -9.39 -2.39
CA PHE A 198 1.76 -9.46 -1.47
C PHE A 198 0.82 -8.27 -1.62
N VAL A 199 1.35 -7.06 -1.71
CA VAL A 199 0.56 -5.84 -1.90
C VAL A 199 -0.28 -5.92 -3.18
N ASN A 200 0.30 -6.41 -4.29
CA ASN A 200 -0.43 -6.60 -5.54
C ASN A 200 -1.55 -7.64 -5.43
N LEU A 201 -1.32 -8.73 -4.68
CA LEU A 201 -2.36 -9.73 -4.40
C LEU A 201 -3.48 -9.17 -3.52
N ALA A 202 -3.13 -8.33 -2.54
CA ALA A 202 -4.07 -7.68 -1.65
C ALA A 202 -4.93 -6.63 -2.38
N ASP A 203 -4.32 -5.85 -3.29
CA ASP A 203 -4.99 -4.86 -4.14
C ASP A 203 -6.16 -5.46 -4.93
N MET A 204 -6.04 -6.71 -5.36
CA MET A 204 -7.08 -7.40 -6.15
C MET A 204 -8.23 -7.95 -5.30
N ARG A 205 -8.09 -8.03 -3.98
CA ARG A 205 -9.06 -8.70 -3.08
C ARG A 205 -9.72 -7.76 -2.09
N ILE A 206 -9.02 -6.71 -1.68
CA ILE A 206 -9.57 -5.76 -0.70
C ILE A 206 -10.61 -4.90 -1.39
N GLN A 207 -11.86 -5.04 -0.93
CA GLN A 207 -13.01 -4.30 -1.46
C GLN A 207 -12.97 -2.81 -1.09
N CYS A 208 -12.35 -2.48 0.05
CA CYS A 208 -12.18 -1.11 0.55
C CYS A 208 -10.89 -0.47 -0.01
N THR A 209 -10.89 -0.17 -1.31
CA THR A 209 -9.71 0.35 -2.03
C THR A 209 -9.15 1.66 -1.46
N SER A 210 -10.04 2.56 -1.02
CA SER A 210 -9.67 3.85 -0.41
C SER A 210 -8.87 3.69 0.88
N ALA A 211 -9.41 2.93 1.84
CA ALA A 211 -8.76 2.72 3.13
C ALA A 211 -7.41 2.00 2.97
N TRP A 212 -7.37 0.99 2.09
CA TRP A 212 -6.15 0.24 1.80
C TRP A 212 -5.04 1.11 1.21
N SER A 213 -5.39 2.05 0.33
CA SER A 213 -4.42 2.98 -0.28
C SER A 213 -3.74 3.86 0.77
N ILE A 214 -4.51 4.38 1.75
CA ILE A 214 -3.94 5.14 2.88
C ILE A 214 -3.05 4.24 3.74
N THR A 215 -3.51 3.04 4.08
CA THR A 215 -2.73 2.13 4.94
C THR A 215 -1.34 1.84 4.35
N LYS A 216 -1.24 1.63 3.03
CA LYS A 216 0.05 1.45 2.35
C LYS A 216 0.99 2.64 2.56
N VAL A 217 0.48 3.85 2.34
CA VAL A 217 1.26 5.09 2.50
C VAL A 217 1.67 5.31 3.96
N MET A 218 0.77 5.05 4.92
CA MET A 218 1.06 5.18 6.35
C MET A 218 2.15 4.20 6.82
N ILE A 219 2.13 2.95 6.33
CA ILE A 219 3.18 1.97 6.65
C ILE A 219 4.52 2.43 6.08
N ILE A 220 4.56 2.87 4.81
CA ILE A 220 5.79 3.39 4.19
C ILE A 220 6.33 4.58 4.98
N ALA A 221 5.46 5.54 5.33
CA ALA A 221 5.85 6.70 6.14
C ALA A 221 6.44 6.27 7.49
N ALA A 222 5.78 5.37 8.22
CA ALA A 222 6.26 4.89 9.51
C ALA A 222 7.68 4.29 9.45
N PHE A 223 7.99 3.53 8.40
CA PHE A 223 9.36 3.01 8.21
C PHE A 223 10.37 4.10 7.86
N ILE A 224 9.97 5.12 7.11
CA ILE A 224 10.85 6.27 6.82
C ILE A 224 11.17 7.03 8.11
N PHE A 225 10.18 7.34 8.94
CA PHE A 225 10.40 7.96 10.26
C PHE A 225 11.32 7.09 11.13
N HIS A 226 11.07 5.78 11.17
CA HIS A 226 11.89 4.86 11.94
C HIS A 226 13.36 4.83 11.49
N TRP A 227 13.60 4.72 10.17
CA TRP A 227 14.95 4.67 9.60
C TRP A 227 15.68 5.99 9.79
N ASN A 228 15.00 7.12 9.60
CA ASN A 228 15.60 8.43 9.82
C ASN A 228 15.94 8.66 11.30
N ALA A 229 15.07 8.25 12.24
CA ALA A 229 15.36 8.31 13.67
C ALA A 229 16.62 7.50 14.04
N CYS A 230 16.73 6.27 13.53
CA CYS A 230 17.91 5.45 13.78
C CYS A 230 19.17 6.03 13.12
N GLY A 231 19.03 6.65 11.93
CA GLY A 231 20.10 7.38 11.26
C GLY A 231 20.60 8.59 12.06
N TYR A 232 19.68 9.39 12.61
CA TYR A 232 20.00 10.51 13.49
C TYR A 232 20.79 10.06 14.74
N TYR A 233 20.32 9.00 15.41
CA TYR A 233 21.02 8.46 16.57
C TYR A 233 22.40 7.91 16.19
N LEU A 234 22.52 7.20 15.07
CA LEU A 234 23.82 6.74 14.55
C LEU A 234 24.78 7.90 14.27
N MET A 235 24.29 9.00 13.72
CA MET A 235 25.11 10.19 13.51
C MET A 235 25.53 10.87 14.83
N SER A 236 24.68 10.76 15.86
CA SER A 236 24.98 11.27 17.19
C SER A 236 26.01 10.42 17.92
N THR A 237 26.04 9.10 17.73
CA THR A 237 27.06 8.22 18.34
C THR A 237 28.45 8.34 17.69
N MET A 238 28.53 8.89 16.47
CA MET A 238 29.80 9.26 15.84
C MET A 238 30.44 10.51 16.49
N LEU A 239 29.67 11.24 17.30
CA LEU A 239 30.10 12.36 18.12
C LEU A 239 30.26 11.89 19.57
N ASP A 240 31.13 12.58 20.31
CA ASP A 240 31.34 12.30 21.73
C ASP A 240 30.15 12.80 22.56
N ILE A 241 29.14 11.92 22.75
CA ILE A 241 27.84 12.23 23.37
C ILE A 241 28.01 12.89 24.75
N ASP A 242 29.06 12.52 25.50
CA ASP A 242 29.31 13.01 26.86
C ASP A 242 29.65 14.52 26.92
N ASN A 243 30.03 15.12 25.79
CA ASN A 243 30.38 16.54 25.67
C ASN A 243 29.29 17.37 24.97
N VAL A 244 28.12 16.78 24.69
CA VAL A 244 27.03 17.42 23.94
C VAL A 244 25.99 18.00 24.90
N GLY A 245 25.79 19.32 24.82
CA GLY A 245 24.81 20.04 25.62
C GLY A 245 23.40 19.98 25.02
N LYS A 246 22.42 20.47 25.80
CA LYS A 246 21.02 20.54 25.38
C LYS A 246 20.79 21.37 24.10
N SER A 247 21.62 22.39 23.84
CA SER A 247 21.53 23.29 22.70
C SER A 247 22.16 22.75 21.42
N ASP A 248 22.82 21.60 21.46
CA ASP A 248 23.50 21.04 20.29
C ASP A 248 22.56 20.20 19.45
N TRP A 249 22.88 20.02 18.16
CA TRP A 249 22.09 19.19 17.24
C TRP A 249 22.06 17.71 17.64
N ALA A 250 23.19 17.17 18.10
CA ALA A 250 23.35 15.74 18.42
C ALA A 250 22.52 15.30 19.63
N PHE A 251 22.22 14.01 19.74
CA PHE A 251 21.52 13.44 20.89
C PHE A 251 22.24 13.75 22.21
N SER A 252 21.48 14.08 23.26
CA SER A 252 21.98 14.23 24.62
C SER A 252 20.86 13.89 25.61
N PHE A 253 21.22 13.25 26.73
CA PHE A 253 20.25 12.86 27.76
C PHE A 253 19.61 14.08 28.44
N ASP A 254 20.27 15.23 28.45
CA ASP A 254 19.74 16.48 29.03
C ASP A 254 18.52 17.06 28.29
N LYS A 255 18.22 16.53 27.10
CA LYS A 255 17.03 16.89 26.33
C LYS A 255 15.77 16.20 26.83
N ILE A 256 15.90 15.07 27.55
CA ILE A 256 14.77 14.31 28.11
C ILE A 256 14.95 14.15 29.61
N ASN A 257 14.07 14.82 30.35
CA ASN A 257 13.95 14.61 31.79
C ASN A 257 12.90 13.53 32.08
N ASP A 258 13.18 12.67 33.05
CA ASP A 258 12.18 11.74 33.57
C ASP A 258 11.00 12.52 34.17
N PRO A 259 9.74 12.09 33.96
CA PRO A 259 8.59 12.77 34.52
C PRO A 259 8.61 12.63 36.05
N VAL A 260 8.40 13.77 36.69
CA VAL A 260 8.44 13.93 38.13
C VAL A 260 7.01 14.09 38.64
N PHE A 261 6.57 13.18 39.52
CA PHE A 261 5.23 13.23 40.10
C PHE A 261 5.30 13.64 41.57
N PRO A 262 4.44 14.56 42.04
CA PRO A 262 4.39 14.91 43.45
C PRO A 262 3.91 13.71 44.29
N LYS A 263 4.55 13.47 45.44
CA LYS A 263 4.14 12.42 46.38
C LYS A 263 2.91 12.80 47.20
N CYS A 264 2.62 14.09 47.37
CA CYS A 264 1.50 14.50 48.20
C CYS A 264 0.17 14.38 47.48
N GLU A 265 -0.83 13.88 48.21
CA GLU A 265 -2.18 13.67 47.72
C GLU A 265 -2.99 14.97 47.81
N MET A 266 -3.62 15.39 46.71
CA MET A 266 -4.54 16.54 46.70
C MET A 266 -5.93 16.12 47.23
N THR A 267 -5.99 15.60 48.45
CA THR A 267 -7.26 15.36 49.12
C THR A 267 -7.72 16.65 49.79
N TYR A 268 -9.03 16.94 49.75
CA TYR A 268 -9.68 18.19 50.18
C TYR A 268 -9.34 18.72 51.60
N HIS A 269 -8.57 17.98 52.42
CA HIS A 269 -8.29 18.30 53.82
C HIS A 269 -6.80 18.31 54.23
N LEU A 270 -5.84 18.06 53.34
CA LEU A 270 -4.40 18.14 53.68
C LEU A 270 -3.62 19.03 52.71
N TYR A 271 -3.28 20.24 53.17
CA TYR A 271 -2.47 21.24 52.45
C TYR A 271 -0.96 20.91 52.41
N VAL A 272 -0.58 19.64 52.23
CA VAL A 272 0.82 19.20 52.34
C VAL A 272 1.65 19.61 51.11
N CYS A 273 1.00 19.83 49.97
CA CYS A 273 1.63 20.21 48.69
C CYS A 273 1.49 21.72 48.35
N ARG A 274 1.05 22.57 49.30
CA ARG A 274 0.90 24.02 49.07
C ARG A 274 2.19 24.75 49.47
N LEU A 275 2.84 25.40 48.51
CA LEU A 275 3.86 26.41 48.80
C LEU A 275 3.13 27.69 49.27
N ASN A 276 3.57 28.26 50.39
CA ASN A 276 2.98 29.52 50.87
C ASN A 276 3.60 30.68 50.08
N GLU A 277 3.06 30.95 48.90
CA GLU A 277 3.46 32.06 48.04
C GLU A 277 2.92 33.37 48.63
N THR A 278 3.82 34.26 49.06
CA THR A 278 3.48 35.65 49.32
C THR A 278 3.15 36.31 47.98
N GLU A 279 2.02 37.04 47.88
CA GLU A 279 1.39 37.68 46.69
C GLU A 279 2.26 38.66 45.84
N HIS A 280 3.59 38.54 45.83
CA HIS A 280 4.40 39.25 44.84
C HIS A 280 4.43 38.45 43.54
N GLU A 281 3.84 39.03 42.50
CA GLU A 281 3.96 38.59 41.11
C GLU A 281 5.42 38.78 40.66
N VAL A 282 6.26 37.79 40.92
CA VAL A 282 7.68 37.78 40.51
C VAL A 282 7.75 37.12 39.13
N ASP A 283 8.26 37.82 38.13
CA ASP A 283 8.51 37.25 36.81
C ASP A 283 9.66 36.23 36.88
N LEU A 284 9.32 34.95 36.74
CA LEU A 284 10.27 33.83 36.76
C LEU A 284 11.18 33.79 35.51
N ARG A 285 10.93 34.62 34.49
CA ARG A 285 11.74 34.71 33.28
C ARG A 285 12.75 35.86 33.30
N ASP A 286 12.67 36.76 34.26
CA ASP A 286 13.59 37.90 34.37
C ASP A 286 14.84 37.52 35.19
N ASP A 287 15.84 37.00 34.50
CA ASP A 287 17.13 36.57 35.07
C ASP A 287 17.96 37.75 35.63
N ASN A 288 17.54 39.00 35.39
CA ASN A 288 18.26 40.19 35.85
C ASN A 288 17.91 40.63 37.28
N THR A 289 16.93 39.99 37.93
CA THR A 289 16.49 40.38 39.28
C THR A 289 16.95 39.37 40.34
N THR A 290 17.61 39.87 41.40
CA THR A 290 18.02 39.06 42.56
C THR A 290 16.83 38.41 43.29
N ASP A 291 15.63 38.96 43.13
CA ASP A 291 14.41 38.42 43.72
C ASP A 291 13.86 37.22 42.92
N GLY A 292 13.98 37.23 41.58
CA GLY A 292 13.64 36.10 40.73
C GLY A 292 14.53 34.88 41.00
N GLU A 293 15.85 35.08 41.11
CA GLU A 293 16.79 34.01 41.44
C GLU A 293 16.53 33.42 42.84
N ARG A 294 16.27 34.29 43.84
CA ARG A 294 15.92 33.86 45.20
C ARG A 294 14.62 33.05 45.22
N HIS A 295 13.62 33.47 44.45
CA HIS A 295 12.36 32.76 44.35
C HIS A 295 12.53 31.39 43.68
N ARG A 296 13.31 31.31 42.59
CA ARG A 296 13.64 30.05 41.91
C ARG A 296 14.37 29.07 42.84
N GLN A 297 15.33 29.57 43.63
CA GLN A 297 16.01 28.78 44.65
C GLN A 297 15.05 28.30 45.76
N ARG A 298 14.05 29.10 46.17
CA ARG A 298 13.01 28.63 47.10
C ARG A 298 12.15 27.53 46.51
N LEU A 299 11.78 27.63 45.23
CA LEU A 299 11.04 26.59 44.54
C LEU A 299 11.84 25.29 44.46
N ILE A 300 13.11 25.37 44.06
CA ILE A 300 14.04 24.22 44.00
C ILE A 300 14.18 23.58 45.39
N ASN A 301 14.40 24.39 46.43
CA ASN A 301 14.54 23.89 47.80
C ASN A 301 13.24 23.30 48.36
N TYR A 302 12.08 23.83 47.98
CA TYR A 302 10.78 23.31 48.41
C TYR A 302 10.47 21.96 47.76
N TRP A 303 10.72 21.84 46.46
CA TRP A 303 10.59 20.62 45.68
C TRP A 303 11.84 19.75 45.80
N SER A 304 12.24 19.45 47.04
CA SER A 304 13.34 18.53 47.32
C SER A 304 13.01 17.10 46.82
N PRO A 305 14.03 16.24 46.56
CA PRO A 305 13.84 14.85 46.13
C PRO A 305 12.94 14.01 47.05
N GLU A 306 12.77 14.46 48.29
CA GLU A 306 11.89 13.81 49.26
C GLU A 306 10.40 13.96 48.90
N LYS A 307 10.00 14.99 48.15
CA LYS A 307 8.59 15.33 47.86
C LYS A 307 8.09 14.85 46.50
N PHE A 308 8.95 14.33 45.65
CA PHE A 308 8.57 13.79 44.36
C PHE A 308 9.03 12.35 44.16
N ASN A 309 8.33 11.64 43.28
CA ASN A 309 8.76 10.37 42.72
C ASN A 309 9.18 10.62 41.28
N GLU A 310 10.38 10.18 40.91
CA GLU A 310 10.84 10.16 39.52
C GLU A 310 10.44 8.81 38.91
N ALA A 311 9.72 8.84 37.80
CA ALA A 311 9.46 7.62 37.04
C ALA A 311 10.60 7.43 36.01
N HIS A 312 11.58 6.62 36.38
CA HIS A 312 12.73 6.34 35.52
C HIS A 312 12.37 5.48 34.32
N PHE A 313 12.62 5.99 33.11
CA PHE A 313 12.58 5.21 31.88
C PHE A 313 13.95 4.61 31.55
N SER A 314 13.97 3.48 30.83
CA SER A 314 15.22 2.88 30.34
C SER A 314 15.92 3.82 29.35
N ASN A 315 17.25 3.68 29.23
CA ASN A 315 18.04 4.51 28.33
C ASN A 315 17.59 4.31 26.88
N LEU A 316 17.34 3.07 26.47
CA LEU A 316 16.80 2.70 25.16
C LEU A 316 15.51 3.47 24.84
N ALA A 317 14.59 3.56 25.81
CA ALA A 317 13.33 4.27 25.60
C ALA A 317 13.58 5.76 25.37
N LYS A 318 14.48 6.37 26.15
CA LYS A 318 14.85 7.79 26.01
C LYS A 318 15.53 8.05 24.65
N GLU A 319 16.52 7.23 24.30
CA GLU A 319 17.26 7.31 23.04
C GLU A 319 16.32 7.18 21.83
N TYR A 320 15.49 6.14 21.83
CA TYR A 320 14.58 5.87 20.72
C TYR A 320 13.48 6.93 20.60
N VAL A 321 12.83 7.32 21.69
CA VAL A 321 11.73 8.29 21.67
C VAL A 321 12.24 9.67 21.26
N LEU A 322 13.41 10.12 21.75
CA LEU A 322 13.97 11.40 21.30
C LEU A 322 14.27 11.38 19.81
N SER A 323 14.88 10.30 19.35
CA SER A 323 15.28 10.17 17.95
C SER A 323 14.07 10.10 17.02
N MET A 324 12.99 9.42 17.45
CA MET A 324 11.71 9.40 16.75
C MET A 324 11.04 10.78 16.76
N TYR A 325 11.08 11.49 17.88
CA TYR A 325 10.59 12.86 17.95
C TYR A 325 11.36 13.77 17.00
N TRP A 326 12.69 13.68 17.01
CA TRP A 326 13.56 14.42 16.11
C TRP A 326 13.19 14.13 14.64
N SER A 327 13.16 12.85 14.27
CA SER A 327 12.77 12.45 12.92
C SER A 327 11.36 12.90 12.53
N SER A 328 10.43 12.97 13.49
CA SER A 328 9.07 13.40 13.21
C SER A 328 9.03 14.86 12.82
N MET A 329 9.78 15.71 13.51
CA MET A 329 9.79 17.16 13.30
C MET A 329 10.50 17.54 11.99
N THR A 330 11.58 16.85 11.61
CA THR A 330 12.30 17.11 10.36
C THR A 330 11.51 16.68 9.13
N ILE A 331 11.03 15.43 9.11
CA ILE A 331 10.29 14.87 7.98
C ILE A 331 8.94 15.57 7.79
N THR A 332 8.30 16.03 8.87
CA THR A 332 7.06 16.84 8.78
C THR A 332 7.32 18.32 8.53
N THR A 333 8.58 18.74 8.37
CA THR A 333 8.99 20.11 8.06
C THR A 333 8.58 21.16 9.11
N LEU A 334 8.38 20.74 10.37
CA LEU A 334 8.09 21.64 11.49
C LEU A 334 9.35 22.38 11.99
N GLY A 335 10.51 21.71 11.98
CA GLY A 335 11.82 22.36 12.06
C GLY A 335 12.22 23.00 13.39
N GLU A 336 11.58 22.70 14.52
CA GLU A 336 11.90 23.31 15.84
C GLU A 336 13.17 22.72 16.51
N GLN A 337 14.22 22.43 15.74
CA GLN A 337 15.39 21.70 16.23
C GLN A 337 16.63 22.58 16.35
N PRO A 338 17.60 22.22 17.22
CA PRO A 338 18.85 22.93 17.32
C PRO A 338 19.64 22.89 16.00
N GLU A 339 20.32 23.98 15.69
CA GLU A 339 21.06 24.12 14.44
C GLU A 339 22.27 23.16 14.36
N PRO A 340 22.60 22.62 13.18
CA PRO A 340 23.77 21.76 13.01
C PRO A 340 25.08 22.54 13.17
N ASN A 341 25.95 22.05 14.05
CA ASN A 341 27.26 22.65 14.33
C ASN A 341 28.34 22.27 13.29
N PHE A 342 28.14 21.16 12.56
CA PHE A 342 29.13 20.61 11.61
C PHE A 342 28.61 20.48 10.18
N SER A 343 29.50 20.52 9.19
CA SER A 343 29.14 20.45 7.76
C SER A 343 28.44 19.16 7.36
N TYR A 344 28.81 18.02 7.95
CA TYR A 344 28.15 16.74 7.64
C TYR A 344 26.75 16.65 8.25
N GLN A 345 26.49 17.31 9.39
CA GLN A 345 25.15 17.42 9.98
C GLN A 345 24.27 18.31 9.10
N ASN A 346 24.80 19.43 8.60
CA ASN A 346 24.11 20.27 7.62
C ASN A 346 23.73 19.48 6.36
N LEU A 347 24.63 18.65 5.83
CA LEU A 347 24.31 17.79 4.68
C LEU A 347 23.19 16.79 5.00
N TYR A 348 23.24 16.16 6.18
CA TYR A 348 22.21 15.23 6.63
C TYR A 348 20.85 15.92 6.75
N GLU A 349 20.80 17.10 7.37
CA GLU A 349 19.59 17.92 7.53
C GLU A 349 18.97 18.30 6.18
N ILE A 350 19.81 18.73 5.21
CA ILE A 350 19.36 19.08 3.86
C ILE A 350 18.75 17.86 3.15
N MET A 351 19.44 16.71 3.23
CA MET A 351 18.95 15.47 2.63
C MET A 351 17.63 15.02 3.24
N ASP A 352 17.52 15.05 4.57
CA ASP A 352 16.30 14.66 5.28
C ASP A 352 15.14 15.61 5.00
N THR A 353 15.40 16.92 4.94
CA THR A 353 14.39 17.93 4.58
C THR A 353 13.83 17.69 3.16
N ILE A 354 14.68 17.36 2.19
CA ILE A 354 14.23 17.02 0.83
C ILE A 354 13.37 15.77 0.83
N ILE A 355 13.78 14.73 1.58
CA ILE A 355 13.00 13.49 1.74
C ILE A 355 11.65 13.79 2.39
N GLY A 356 11.62 14.62 3.43
CA GLY A 356 10.42 15.05 4.14
C GLY A 356 9.41 15.77 3.23
N ILE A 357 9.86 16.74 2.43
CA ILE A 357 9.01 17.46 1.48
C ILE A 357 8.40 16.49 0.45
N LEU A 358 9.20 15.57 -0.10
CA LEU A 358 8.73 14.58 -1.06
C LEU A 358 7.71 13.62 -0.42
N LEU A 359 8.00 13.12 0.78
CA LEU A 359 7.09 12.24 1.51
C LEU A 359 5.76 12.94 1.79
N PHE A 360 5.80 14.17 2.30
CA PHE A 360 4.60 14.95 2.60
C PHE A 360 3.77 15.20 1.32
N ALA A 361 4.42 15.53 0.21
CA ALA A 361 3.73 15.68 -1.08
C ALA A 361 3.03 14.39 -1.54
N VAL A 362 3.66 13.22 -1.38
CA VAL A 362 3.06 11.92 -1.70
C VAL A 362 1.89 11.58 -0.78
N ILE A 363 2.01 11.84 0.53
CA ILE A 363 0.94 11.59 1.50
C ILE A 363 -0.28 12.45 1.17
N VAL A 364 -0.09 13.77 1.02
CA VAL A 364 -1.18 14.70 0.71
C VAL A 364 -1.81 14.37 -0.64
N GLY A 365 -1.01 14.03 -1.66
CA GLY A 365 -1.51 13.60 -2.97
C GLY A 365 -2.37 12.34 -2.89
N SER A 366 -1.89 11.31 -2.18
CA SER A 366 -2.59 10.03 -2.03
C SER A 366 -3.91 10.17 -1.26
N VAL A 367 -3.91 10.97 -0.19
CA VAL A 367 -5.14 11.28 0.57
C VAL A 367 -6.10 12.11 -0.27
N GLY A 368 -5.59 13.08 -1.04
CA GLY A 368 -6.37 13.89 -1.97
C GLY A 368 -7.09 13.06 -3.02
N ASP A 369 -6.36 12.16 -3.70
CA ASP A 369 -6.91 11.25 -4.70
C ASP A 369 -7.97 10.32 -4.11
N MET A 370 -7.75 9.81 -2.89
CA MET A 370 -8.72 8.99 -2.19
C MET A 370 -10.02 9.76 -1.89
N VAL A 371 -9.91 11.00 -1.38
CA VAL A 371 -11.07 11.85 -1.08
C VAL A 371 -11.84 12.18 -2.35
N ALA A 372 -11.12 12.50 -3.44
CA ALA A 372 -11.70 12.76 -4.75
C ALA A 372 -12.46 11.52 -5.27
N ASN A 373 -11.85 10.34 -5.22
CA ASN A 373 -12.45 9.08 -5.68
C ASN A 373 -13.65 8.66 -4.83
N SER A 374 -13.56 8.79 -3.51
CA SER A 374 -14.67 8.46 -2.59
C SER A 374 -15.90 9.34 -2.84
N ASN A 375 -15.68 10.59 -3.25
CA ASN A 375 -16.73 11.56 -3.49
C ASN A 375 -17.05 11.77 -4.99
N ALA A 376 -16.47 10.97 -5.90
CA ALA A 376 -16.58 11.17 -7.34
C ALA A 376 -18.04 11.14 -7.83
N TYR A 377 -18.81 10.12 -7.44
CA TYR A 377 -20.24 10.01 -7.81
C TYR A 377 -21.08 11.18 -7.27
N THR A 378 -20.85 11.54 -6.01
CA THR A 378 -21.54 12.66 -5.36
C THR A 378 -21.18 14.00 -6.04
N SER A 379 -19.93 14.17 -6.45
CA SER A 379 -19.46 15.34 -7.18
C SER A 379 -20.11 15.42 -8.57
N ASP A 380 -20.16 14.31 -9.32
CA ASP A 380 -20.78 14.25 -10.65
C ASP A 380 -22.27 14.57 -10.59
N LEU A 381 -23.01 13.93 -9.68
CA LEU A 381 -24.43 14.23 -9.49
C LEU A 381 -24.71 15.68 -9.07
N ARG A 382 -23.86 16.26 -8.20
CA ARG A 382 -23.97 17.68 -7.83
C ARG A 382 -23.74 18.57 -9.06
N GLY A 383 -22.77 18.25 -9.91
CA GLY A 383 -22.54 18.94 -11.17
C GLY A 383 -23.75 18.90 -12.10
N GLN A 384 -24.38 17.72 -12.27
CA GLN A 384 -25.61 17.59 -13.06
C GLN A 384 -26.78 18.40 -12.45
N LEU A 385 -26.95 18.34 -11.13
CA LEU A 385 -27.97 19.10 -10.41
C LEU A 385 -27.80 20.62 -10.61
N ASP A 386 -26.57 21.12 -10.57
CA ASP A 386 -26.29 22.54 -10.78
C ASP A 386 -26.59 22.98 -12.22
N GLY A 387 -26.32 22.13 -13.20
CA GLY A 387 -26.75 22.34 -14.59
C GLY A 387 -28.29 22.39 -14.73
N VAL A 388 -29.01 21.49 -14.04
CA VAL A 388 -30.49 21.48 -14.05
C VAL A 388 -31.06 22.73 -13.35
N LYS A 389 -30.49 23.15 -12.21
CA LYS A 389 -30.88 24.40 -11.54
C LYS A 389 -30.71 25.61 -12.46
N LEU A 390 -29.57 25.69 -13.15
CA LEU A 390 -29.30 26.77 -14.10
C LEU A 390 -30.33 26.76 -15.24
N PHE A 391 -30.60 25.60 -15.83
CA PHE A 391 -31.62 25.44 -16.86
C PHE A 391 -33.01 25.91 -16.41
N MET A 392 -33.44 25.50 -15.23
CA MET A 392 -34.75 25.88 -14.67
C MET A 392 -34.85 27.39 -14.42
N LYS A 393 -33.76 28.01 -13.95
CA LYS A 393 -33.68 29.46 -13.71
C LYS A 393 -33.71 30.25 -15.02
N THR A 394 -32.93 29.83 -16.02
CA THR A 394 -32.86 30.51 -17.33
C THR A 394 -34.18 30.40 -18.10
N ARG A 395 -34.87 29.27 -18.01
CA ARG A 395 -36.13 29.02 -18.71
C ARG A 395 -37.38 29.43 -17.91
N GLN A 396 -37.23 29.98 -16.70
CA GLN A 396 -38.34 30.40 -15.83
C GLN A 396 -39.36 29.28 -15.62
N VAL A 397 -38.87 28.07 -15.30
CA VAL A 397 -39.73 26.91 -15.04
C VAL A 397 -40.59 27.14 -13.80
N GLU A 398 -41.83 26.65 -13.78
CA GLU A 398 -42.73 26.77 -12.63
C GLU A 398 -42.12 26.18 -11.33
N TYR A 399 -42.26 26.90 -10.21
CA TYR A 399 -41.67 26.53 -8.92
C TYR A 399 -42.01 25.10 -8.46
N LEU A 400 -43.23 24.63 -8.71
CA LEU A 400 -43.65 23.29 -8.31
C LEU A 400 -42.84 22.20 -9.03
N LEU A 401 -42.54 22.40 -10.32
CA LEU A 401 -41.74 21.47 -11.11
C LEU A 401 -40.27 21.53 -10.69
N GLN A 402 -39.76 22.72 -10.35
CA GLN A 402 -38.42 22.88 -9.80
C GLN A 402 -38.25 22.08 -8.51
N LYS A 403 -39.19 22.20 -7.57
CA LYS A 403 -39.16 21.47 -6.30
C LYS A 403 -39.21 19.95 -6.51
N LYS A 404 -40.01 19.46 -7.45
CA LYS A 404 -40.05 18.02 -7.81
C LYS A 404 -38.71 17.53 -8.35
N ALA A 405 -38.07 18.29 -9.24
CA ALA A 405 -36.76 17.96 -9.78
C ALA A 405 -35.68 17.92 -8.69
N LEU A 406 -35.64 18.94 -7.81
CA LEU A 406 -34.70 18.99 -6.69
C LEU A 406 -34.89 17.81 -5.72
N ASN A 407 -36.14 17.48 -5.39
CA ASN A 407 -36.45 16.33 -4.52
C ASN A 407 -36.01 15.00 -5.16
N PHE A 408 -36.14 14.86 -6.48
CA PHE A 408 -35.66 13.68 -7.19
C PHE A 408 -34.13 13.53 -7.10
N PHE A 409 -33.37 14.60 -7.34
CA PHE A 409 -31.92 14.57 -7.16
C PHE A 409 -31.52 14.37 -5.70
N GLY A 410 -32.27 14.93 -4.74
CA GLY A 410 -32.10 14.65 -3.32
C GLY A 410 -32.31 13.17 -2.97
N TYR A 411 -33.33 12.54 -3.54
CA TYR A 411 -33.57 11.11 -3.41
C TYR A 411 -32.43 10.27 -4.01
N MET A 412 -31.94 10.61 -5.20
CA MET A 412 -30.81 9.91 -5.84
C MET A 412 -29.49 10.08 -5.09
N LEU A 413 -29.30 11.21 -4.40
CA LEU A 413 -28.10 11.44 -3.61
C LEU A 413 -28.10 10.61 -2.33
N ASN A 414 -29.28 10.45 -1.70
CA ASN A 414 -29.45 9.65 -0.50
C ASN A 414 -29.42 8.14 -0.81
N ASN A 415 -30.04 7.74 -1.91
CA ASN A 415 -30.05 6.36 -2.38
C ASN A 415 -29.01 6.20 -3.49
N ARG A 416 -27.76 5.86 -3.11
CA ARG A 416 -26.66 5.61 -4.05
C ARG A 416 -27.10 4.59 -5.11
N HIS A 417 -27.44 5.06 -6.30
CA HIS A 417 -27.76 4.20 -7.43
C HIS A 417 -26.44 3.86 -8.16
N VAL A 418 -26.16 2.58 -8.32
CA VAL A 418 -25.00 2.12 -9.09
C VAL A 418 -25.37 2.23 -10.57
N ASP A 419 -24.61 2.98 -11.36
CA ASP A 419 -24.83 3.04 -12.80
C ASP A 419 -24.32 1.75 -13.47
N ASP A 420 -25.24 0.93 -13.98
CA ASP A 420 -24.93 -0.35 -14.63
C ASP A 420 -24.33 -0.20 -16.04
N ARG A 421 -24.39 1.00 -16.64
CA ARG A 421 -23.93 1.24 -18.02
C ARG A 421 -22.44 0.97 -18.22
N PRO A 422 -21.51 1.46 -17.39
CA PRO A 422 -20.08 1.15 -17.52
C PRO A 422 -19.79 -0.35 -17.35
N MET A 423 -20.45 -1.03 -16.41
CA MET A 423 -20.24 -2.45 -16.13
C MET A 423 -20.53 -3.34 -17.36
N LYS A 424 -21.48 -2.94 -18.21
CA LYS A 424 -21.82 -3.66 -19.45
C LYS A 424 -20.72 -3.63 -20.51
N ARG A 425 -19.75 -2.70 -20.44
CA ARG A 425 -18.65 -2.59 -21.39
C ARG A 425 -17.42 -3.42 -20.99
N TYR A 426 -17.21 -3.62 -19.69
CA TYR A 426 -16.01 -4.29 -19.19
C TYR A 426 -16.14 -5.81 -19.04
N LEU A 427 -17.36 -6.34 -18.86
CA LEU A 427 -17.55 -7.78 -18.70
C LEU A 427 -17.79 -8.50 -20.04
N PRO A 428 -17.16 -9.67 -20.25
CA PRO A 428 -17.50 -10.58 -21.35
C PRO A 428 -18.99 -10.93 -21.36
N GLY A 429 -19.56 -11.09 -22.56
CA GLY A 429 -20.99 -11.32 -22.75
C GLY A 429 -21.59 -12.44 -21.90
N LYS A 430 -20.87 -13.55 -21.73
CA LYS A 430 -21.29 -14.69 -20.89
C LYS A 430 -21.36 -14.36 -19.40
N LEU A 431 -20.33 -13.72 -18.84
CA LEU A 431 -20.31 -13.33 -17.42
C LEU A 431 -21.39 -12.30 -17.10
N ARG A 432 -21.60 -11.36 -18.04
CA ARG A 432 -22.67 -10.36 -17.93
C ARG A 432 -24.05 -11.02 -17.86
N GLN A 433 -24.31 -12.00 -18.72
CA GLN A 433 -25.59 -12.73 -18.72
C GLN A 433 -25.78 -13.48 -17.39
N ALA A 434 -24.76 -14.20 -16.92
CA ALA A 434 -24.81 -14.95 -15.66
C ALA A 434 -25.12 -14.03 -14.46
N MET A 435 -24.44 -12.89 -14.35
CA MET A 435 -24.66 -11.93 -13.26
C MET A 435 -26.05 -11.28 -13.34
N GLN A 436 -26.56 -11.01 -14.54
CA GLN A 436 -27.91 -10.47 -14.71
C GLN A 436 -28.99 -11.49 -14.34
N MET A 437 -28.77 -12.78 -14.63
CA MET A 437 -29.66 -13.87 -14.21
C MET A 437 -29.76 -13.92 -12.70
N SER A 438 -28.62 -13.94 -12.00
CA SER A 438 -28.62 -14.08 -10.54
C SER A 438 -29.30 -12.92 -9.82
N ILE A 439 -29.25 -11.70 -10.37
CA ILE A 439 -29.89 -10.52 -9.75
C ILE A 439 -31.42 -10.56 -9.88
N HIS A 440 -31.94 -11.06 -11.00
CA HIS A 440 -33.38 -10.99 -11.31
C HIS A 440 -34.10 -12.33 -11.14
N GLU A 441 -33.40 -13.39 -10.73
CA GLU A 441 -33.94 -14.75 -10.64
C GLU A 441 -35.21 -14.82 -9.76
N GLU A 442 -35.18 -14.19 -8.59
CA GLU A 442 -36.29 -14.21 -7.63
C GLU A 442 -37.52 -13.45 -8.17
N MET A 443 -37.32 -12.22 -8.68
CA MET A 443 -38.39 -11.42 -9.31
C MET A 443 -39.05 -12.17 -10.46
N LEU A 444 -38.26 -12.86 -11.29
CA LEU A 444 -38.77 -13.55 -12.46
C LEU A 444 -39.55 -14.82 -12.10
N ARG A 445 -39.19 -15.50 -11.01
CA ARG A 445 -39.93 -16.67 -10.50
C ARG A 445 -41.29 -16.30 -9.92
N GLU A 446 -41.47 -15.08 -9.42
CA GLU A 446 -42.75 -14.65 -8.84
C GLU A 446 -43.81 -14.36 -9.91
N ILE A 447 -43.40 -13.95 -11.11
CA ILE A 447 -44.30 -13.54 -12.19
C ILE A 447 -44.94 -14.76 -12.87
N ASP A 448 -46.26 -14.92 -12.74
CA ASP A 448 -47.02 -16.07 -13.26
C ASP A 448 -46.91 -16.28 -14.78
N LEU A 449 -46.61 -15.21 -15.54
CA LEU A 449 -46.38 -15.29 -16.99
C LEU A 449 -45.19 -16.18 -17.36
N PHE A 450 -44.15 -16.20 -16.52
CA PHE A 450 -42.91 -16.94 -16.78
C PHE A 450 -42.88 -18.35 -16.17
N LYS A 451 -43.94 -18.75 -15.43
CA LYS A 451 -44.07 -20.10 -14.86
C LYS A 451 -44.64 -21.13 -15.84
N VAL A 452 -45.32 -20.69 -16.91
CA VAL A 452 -46.21 -21.56 -17.70
C VAL A 452 -45.57 -22.11 -18.98
N ARG A 453 -44.45 -21.55 -19.42
CA ARG A 453 -43.67 -22.03 -20.55
C ARG A 453 -42.22 -21.97 -20.14
N ASP A 454 -41.39 -22.93 -20.56
CA ASP A 454 -39.92 -22.90 -20.51
C ASP A 454 -39.33 -21.74 -21.36
N MET A 455 -39.94 -20.55 -21.28
CA MET A 455 -39.70 -19.31 -22.00
C MET A 455 -38.74 -18.39 -21.24
N VAL A 456 -38.30 -18.82 -20.06
CA VAL A 456 -37.41 -18.07 -19.18
C VAL A 456 -36.11 -17.73 -19.90
N GLU A 457 -35.48 -18.70 -20.60
CA GLU A 457 -34.22 -18.44 -21.34
C GLU A 457 -34.38 -17.50 -22.55
N CYS A 458 -35.46 -17.65 -23.35
CA CYS A 458 -35.65 -16.87 -24.58
C CYS A 458 -36.14 -15.43 -24.34
N ALA A 459 -37.03 -15.22 -23.36
CA ALA A 459 -37.44 -13.86 -22.96
C ALA A 459 -36.28 -13.11 -22.27
N PHE A 460 -35.40 -13.84 -21.58
CA PHE A 460 -34.24 -13.32 -20.89
C PHE A 460 -33.18 -12.72 -21.85
N ILE A 461 -32.89 -13.37 -22.99
CA ILE A 461 -31.97 -12.83 -24.01
C ILE A 461 -32.50 -11.52 -24.63
N HIS A 462 -33.82 -11.37 -24.74
CA HIS A 462 -34.44 -10.20 -25.39
C HIS A 462 -34.63 -9.01 -24.44
N LEU A 463 -34.99 -9.25 -23.17
CA LEU A 463 -35.21 -8.18 -22.18
C LEU A 463 -33.91 -7.56 -21.64
N THR A 464 -32.82 -8.33 -21.58
CA THR A 464 -31.52 -7.87 -21.04
C THR A 464 -30.71 -7.00 -22.01
N THR A 465 -30.99 -7.07 -23.32
CA THR A 465 -30.31 -6.25 -24.34
C THR A 465 -30.85 -4.82 -24.44
N ARG A 466 -32.05 -4.55 -23.94
CA ARG A 466 -32.65 -3.19 -23.89
C ARG A 466 -32.91 -2.77 -22.45
N THR A 467 -31.88 -2.36 -21.73
CA THR A 467 -32.07 -1.77 -20.40
C THR A 467 -32.69 -0.37 -20.48
N LYS A 468 -34.02 -0.32 -20.44
CA LYS A 468 -34.81 0.76 -19.85
C LYS A 468 -35.95 0.13 -19.05
N LEU A 469 -35.62 -0.48 -17.91
CA LEU A 469 -36.60 -0.82 -16.89
C LEU A 469 -36.82 0.41 -16.00
N TRP A 470 -37.51 1.41 -16.54
CA TRP A 470 -38.34 2.26 -15.68
C TRP A 470 -39.65 1.51 -15.50
N LYS A 471 -40.19 1.46 -14.27
CA LYS A 471 -41.50 0.88 -13.92
C LYS A 471 -42.46 0.93 -15.11
N VAL A 472 -42.50 -0.16 -15.87
CA VAL A 472 -43.40 -0.30 -17.00
C VAL A 472 -44.74 -0.63 -16.35
N PRO A 473 -45.78 0.22 -16.49
CA PRO A 473 -47.13 -0.20 -16.13
C PRO A 473 -47.43 -1.47 -16.92
N LEU A 474 -48.12 -2.45 -16.33
CA LEU A 474 -48.49 -3.76 -16.88
C LEU A 474 -49.07 -3.79 -18.32
N LEU A 475 -49.26 -2.64 -18.97
CA LEU A 475 -49.89 -2.49 -20.28
C LEU A 475 -48.99 -2.85 -21.47
N ASP A 476 -47.66 -2.71 -21.40
CA ASP A 476 -46.78 -2.94 -22.57
C ASP A 476 -46.40 -4.40 -22.82
N LEU A 477 -46.78 -5.32 -21.93
CA LEU A 477 -46.55 -6.76 -22.10
C LEU A 477 -47.46 -7.41 -23.16
N GLN A 478 -48.52 -6.72 -23.60
CA GLN A 478 -49.40 -7.20 -24.67
C GLN A 478 -48.83 -7.01 -26.08
N VAL A 479 -47.73 -6.26 -26.24
CA VAL A 479 -47.14 -6.00 -27.57
C VAL A 479 -46.09 -7.08 -27.94
N ALA A 480 -45.48 -7.73 -26.94
CA ALA A 480 -44.46 -8.77 -27.18
C ALA A 480 -45.03 -10.12 -27.67
N THR A 481 -46.33 -10.36 -27.54
CA THR A 481 -47.00 -11.57 -28.05
C THR A 481 -47.29 -11.53 -29.56
N ARG A 482 -47.00 -10.41 -30.26
CA ARG A 482 -47.23 -10.27 -31.71
C ARG A 482 -46.07 -10.66 -32.62
N TYR A 483 -44.87 -10.86 -32.09
CA TYR A 483 -43.73 -11.30 -32.90
C TYR A 483 -43.51 -12.80 -32.70
N ASN A 484 -44.07 -13.58 -33.62
CA ASN A 484 -43.68 -14.97 -33.88
C ASN A 484 -42.19 -15.01 -34.21
N CYS A 485 -41.34 -15.18 -33.19
CA CYS A 485 -39.97 -15.62 -33.41
C CYS A 485 -40.02 -17.05 -33.96
N CYS A 486 -39.52 -17.18 -35.18
CA CYS A 486 -39.50 -18.39 -35.99
C CYS A 486 -38.74 -19.52 -35.30
N PHE A 487 -39.40 -20.67 -35.13
CA PHE A 487 -38.75 -21.98 -35.21
C PHE A 487 -39.65 -22.93 -36.02
N PRO A 488 -39.05 -23.82 -36.84
CA PRO A 488 -39.78 -24.66 -37.78
C PRO A 488 -40.57 -25.73 -37.01
N LYS A 489 -41.80 -25.97 -37.46
CA LYS A 489 -42.64 -27.07 -36.97
C LYS A 489 -41.89 -28.38 -37.16
N VAL A 490 -41.58 -29.09 -36.08
CA VAL A 490 -41.27 -30.52 -36.13
C VAL A 490 -42.59 -31.26 -36.42
N PRO A 491 -42.70 -32.05 -37.50
CA PRO A 491 -43.90 -32.84 -37.75
C PRO A 491 -43.82 -34.17 -36.99
N GLY A 492 -44.83 -34.41 -36.14
CA GLY A 492 -45.41 -35.72 -35.79
C GLY A 492 -44.51 -36.82 -35.24
N ALA A 493 -44.66 -37.11 -33.95
CA ALA A 493 -44.95 -38.45 -33.39
C ALA A 493 -45.39 -38.28 -31.93
#